data_AF-A0A021VV06-F1
#
_entry.id   AF-A0A021VV06-F1
#
_cell.length_a   1.000
_cell.length_b   1.000
_cell.length_c   1.000
_cell.angle_alpha   90.00
_cell.angle_beta   90.00
_cell.angle_gamma   90.00
#
_symmetry.space_group_name_H-M   'P 1'
#
loop_
_entity.id
_entity.type
_entity.pdbx_description
1 polymer ?
#
loop_
_entity_poly.entity_id
_entity_poly.type
_entity_poly.pdbx_seq_one_letter_code
_entity_poly.pdbx_strand_id
1 'polypeptide(L)'
;MAAAQGCGSARGEMRYRDPDLHDRREARTGTVRFWYATPNRWRLEDDAGVRLVQGPEHSYHRDEKGRLQRRSPEVLYGYDLTHPARLFDATDIVTGVGGFDGFVPAGAPVPVEAIGRAAWEVRLEPPPHKAHGATIVVDDATGVVLRLAAEGVGALAEMTSFEPGVDVDPARFEWDGPYATDVEDELTRMRARNAWLQSQRFPVPRWWPTGPRVHAHDGDPDTGAFSLHLEVDGDPWLSRWPLGGTPTQGLAEGSAERHLHRWSDARWEWALVVDRALSEEDLRRVVDSIPPDEDHPS
;
A
#
# COMPACT_ATOMS: atom_id res chain seq x y z
N MET A 1 -26.26 -14.04 24.59
CA MET A 1 -25.36 -12.97 24.11
C MET A 1 -25.94 -12.44 22.82
N ALA A 2 -26.53 -11.24 22.84
CA ALA A 2 -26.90 -10.55 21.61
C ALA A 2 -25.58 -10.24 20.86
N ALA A 3 -25.55 -10.41 19.54
CA ALA A 3 -24.38 -10.03 18.76
C ALA A 3 -24.14 -8.53 18.94
N ALA A 4 -22.91 -8.14 19.28
CA ALA A 4 -22.54 -6.75 19.39
C ALA A 4 -22.85 -6.04 18.07
N GLN A 5 -23.79 -5.09 18.10
CA GLN A 5 -24.04 -4.20 16.97
C GLN A 5 -22.90 -3.18 16.97
N GLY A 6 -22.08 -3.20 15.92
CA GLY A 6 -21.11 -2.14 15.70
C GLY A 6 -21.77 -0.76 15.81
N CYS A 7 -21.03 0.24 16.27
CA CYS A 7 -21.60 1.58 16.42
C CYS A 7 -21.86 2.21 15.04
N GLY A 8 -23.02 2.88 14.86
CA GLY A 8 -23.36 3.58 13.62
C GLY A 8 -22.60 4.89 13.44
N SER A 9 -22.17 5.48 14.56
CA SER A 9 -21.36 6.68 14.66
C SER A 9 -20.61 6.68 15.97
N ALA A 10 -19.50 7.38 16.04
CA ALA A 10 -18.76 7.58 17.28
C ALA A 10 -17.85 8.81 17.18
N ARG A 11 -17.40 9.29 18.35
CA ARG A 11 -16.24 10.16 18.45
C ARG A 11 -15.37 9.72 19.63
N GLY A 12 -14.10 10.11 19.61
CA GLY A 12 -13.21 9.79 20.69
C GLY A 12 -11.78 10.24 20.44
N GLU A 13 -10.90 9.71 21.26
CA GLU A 13 -9.46 9.91 21.16
C GLU A 13 -8.76 8.57 21.41
N MET A 14 -7.70 8.33 20.66
CA MET A 14 -6.88 7.14 20.75
C MET A 14 -5.42 7.56 20.90
N ARG A 15 -4.70 6.93 21.83
CA ARG A 15 -3.23 6.96 21.85
C ARG A 15 -2.69 5.71 21.17
N TYR A 16 -1.55 5.85 20.51
CA TYR A 16 -0.90 4.74 19.84
C TYR A 16 0.61 4.74 20.03
N ARG A 17 1.17 3.54 19.89
CA ARG A 17 2.59 3.28 19.69
C ARG A 17 2.70 2.20 18.62
N ASP A 18 3.20 2.56 17.47
CA ASP A 18 3.38 1.69 16.32
C ASP A 18 4.88 1.40 16.14
N PRO A 19 5.36 0.20 16.51
CA PRO A 19 6.73 -0.19 16.27
C PRO A 19 6.90 -0.34 14.75
N ASP A 20 7.76 0.48 14.13
CA ASP A 20 8.05 0.34 12.72
C ASP A 20 8.76 -1.01 12.48
N LEU A 21 7.97 -2.02 12.09
CA LEU A 21 8.46 -3.38 11.87
C LEU A 21 9.23 -3.53 10.55
N HIS A 22 9.26 -2.50 9.69
CA HIS A 22 9.82 -2.61 8.35
C HIS A 22 11.14 -1.86 8.22
N ASP A 23 11.29 -0.68 8.82
CA ASP A 23 12.46 0.18 8.54
C ASP A 23 13.40 0.38 9.75
N ARG A 24 13.25 -0.39 10.84
CA ARG A 24 14.03 -0.26 12.09
C ARG A 24 14.07 1.20 12.63
N ARG A 25 13.13 2.05 12.24
CA ARG A 25 13.01 3.42 12.74
C ARG A 25 12.47 3.42 14.17
N GLU A 26 12.60 4.56 14.83
CA GLU A 26 11.98 4.78 16.13
C GLU A 26 10.46 4.53 16.05
N ALA A 27 9.91 3.89 17.08
CA ALA A 27 8.47 3.63 17.14
C ALA A 27 7.68 4.94 17.06
N ARG A 28 6.66 4.98 16.20
CA ARG A 28 5.79 6.14 16.06
C ARG A 28 4.83 6.17 17.23
N THR A 29 4.86 7.22 18.05
CA THR A 29 3.92 7.45 19.14
C THR A 29 3.09 8.69 18.87
N GLY A 30 1.86 8.71 19.37
CA GLY A 30 1.00 9.88 19.23
C GLY A 30 -0.40 9.69 19.80
N THR A 31 -1.19 10.73 19.65
CA THR A 31 -2.64 10.74 19.92
C THR A 31 -3.38 11.14 18.66
N VAL A 32 -4.59 10.63 18.50
CA VAL A 32 -5.47 10.99 17.40
C VAL A 32 -6.90 11.13 17.93
N ARG A 33 -7.51 12.27 17.67
CA ARG A 33 -8.93 12.50 17.85
C ARG A 33 -9.66 12.06 16.60
N PHE A 34 -10.81 11.40 16.77
CA PHE A 34 -11.54 10.86 15.64
C PHE A 34 -13.04 11.14 15.70
N TRP A 35 -13.61 11.14 14.51
CA TRP A 35 -15.04 11.10 14.27
C TRP A 35 -15.32 10.01 13.24
N TYR A 36 -16.38 9.26 13.48
CA TYR A 36 -16.79 8.15 12.65
C TYR A 36 -18.29 8.20 12.39
N ALA A 37 -18.69 7.88 11.16
CA ALA A 37 -20.05 7.54 10.82
C ALA A 37 -20.06 6.46 9.72
N THR A 38 -21.04 5.56 9.76
CA THR A 38 -21.21 4.54 8.73
C THR A 38 -21.44 5.15 7.34
N PRO A 39 -21.12 4.39 6.26
CA PRO A 39 -20.46 3.08 6.27
C PRO A 39 -18.92 3.14 6.43
N ASN A 40 -18.27 4.26 6.10
CA ASN A 40 -16.82 4.38 6.22
C ASN A 40 -16.37 5.86 6.20
N ARG A 41 -17.09 6.72 6.93
CA ARG A 41 -16.76 8.14 7.01
C ARG A 41 -15.90 8.39 8.23
N TRP A 42 -14.72 8.94 8.02
CA TRP A 42 -13.73 9.17 9.06
C TRP A 42 -13.21 10.60 9.00
N ARG A 43 -12.94 11.16 10.17
CA ARG A 43 -12.07 12.33 10.30
C ARG A 43 -11.08 12.04 11.40
N LEU A 44 -9.80 12.25 11.13
CA LEU A 44 -8.73 12.10 12.11
C LEU A 44 -7.96 13.40 12.24
N GLU A 45 -7.74 13.82 13.48
CA GLU A 45 -6.93 14.98 13.83
C GLU A 45 -5.90 14.59 14.89
N ASP A 46 -4.65 14.98 14.67
CA ASP A 46 -3.57 14.87 15.66
C ASP A 46 -3.01 16.27 16.00
N ASP A 47 -1.89 16.32 16.71
CA ASP A 47 -1.27 17.57 17.14
C ASP A 47 -0.81 18.46 15.96
N ALA A 48 -0.60 17.88 14.78
CA ALA A 48 -0.26 18.60 13.56
C ALA A 48 -1.50 19.02 12.74
N GLY A 49 -2.72 18.75 13.24
CA GLY A 49 -3.98 19.12 12.63
C GLY A 49 -4.65 17.95 11.91
N VAL A 50 -5.36 18.24 10.81
CA VAL A 50 -6.10 17.22 10.06
C VAL A 50 -5.14 16.25 9.40
N ARG A 51 -5.30 14.97 9.72
CA ARG A 51 -4.50 13.88 9.17
C ARG A 51 -5.27 13.12 8.07
N LEU A 52 -6.56 12.90 8.30
CA LEU A 52 -7.45 12.19 7.39
C LEU A 52 -8.84 12.85 7.39
N VAL A 53 -9.41 12.99 6.19
CA VAL A 53 -10.86 13.15 6.00
C VAL A 53 -11.29 12.14 4.95
N GLN A 54 -12.16 11.21 5.32
CA GLN A 54 -12.75 10.25 4.41
C GLN A 54 -14.24 10.55 4.29
N GLY A 55 -14.59 11.17 3.17
CA GLY A 55 -15.96 11.50 2.80
C GLY A 55 -16.55 10.52 1.78
N PRO A 56 -17.78 10.77 1.33
CA PRO A 56 -18.45 9.93 0.33
C PRO A 56 -17.83 10.05 -1.07
N GLU A 57 -17.37 11.24 -1.45
CA GLU A 57 -16.87 11.52 -2.82
C GLU A 57 -15.36 11.43 -2.93
N HIS A 58 -14.64 11.80 -1.87
CA HIS A 58 -13.20 11.88 -1.84
C HIS A 58 -12.65 11.51 -0.47
N SER A 59 -11.38 11.08 -0.47
CA SER A 59 -10.59 11.01 0.75
C SER A 59 -9.38 11.96 0.67
N TYR A 60 -9.00 12.55 1.80
CA TYR A 60 -7.92 13.52 1.93
C TYR A 60 -6.94 13.02 2.99
N HIS A 61 -5.68 12.84 2.60
CA HIS A 61 -4.66 12.25 3.47
C HIS A 61 -3.46 13.17 3.57
N ARG A 62 -3.00 13.44 4.79
CA ARG A 62 -1.83 14.31 4.98
C ARG A 62 -0.57 13.55 4.59
N ASP A 63 0.17 14.10 3.63
CA ASP A 63 1.47 13.56 3.20
C ASP A 63 2.58 13.90 4.20
N GLU A 64 3.78 13.36 3.96
CA GLU A 64 4.97 13.61 4.80
C GLU A 64 5.40 15.09 4.81
N LYS A 65 4.94 15.88 3.82
CA LYS A 65 5.19 17.33 3.73
C LYS A 65 4.09 18.15 4.42
N GLY A 66 3.12 17.49 5.07
CA GLY A 66 2.02 18.14 5.77
C GLY A 66 0.88 18.60 4.87
N ARG A 67 0.88 18.29 3.57
CA ARG A 67 -0.18 18.69 2.63
C ARG A 67 -1.25 17.60 2.57
N LEU A 68 -2.53 17.98 2.55
CA LEU A 68 -3.59 17.02 2.26
C LEU A 68 -3.59 16.66 0.78
N GLN A 69 -3.58 15.36 0.49
CA GLN A 69 -3.63 14.79 -0.85
C GLN A 69 -5.04 14.25 -1.08
N ARG A 70 -5.73 14.73 -2.11
CA ARG A 70 -7.03 14.20 -2.53
C ARG A 70 -6.83 12.85 -3.23
N ARG A 71 -7.67 11.88 -2.89
CA ARG A 71 -7.69 10.52 -3.46
C ARG A 71 -9.12 10.06 -3.70
N SER A 72 -9.27 9.00 -4.49
CA SER A 72 -10.52 8.26 -4.58
C SER A 72 -11.01 7.81 -3.17
N PRO A 73 -12.34 7.81 -2.91
CA PRO A 73 -12.91 7.40 -1.63
C PRO A 73 -12.73 5.89 -1.35
N GLU A 74 -12.44 5.11 -2.39
CA GLU A 74 -12.22 3.65 -2.30
C GLU A 74 -10.81 3.30 -1.83
N VAL A 75 -9.86 4.25 -1.86
CA VAL A 75 -8.50 4.01 -1.40
C VAL A 75 -8.52 3.93 0.13
N LEU A 76 -8.65 2.70 0.64
CA LEU A 76 -8.45 2.39 2.04
C LEU A 76 -6.99 2.67 2.37
N TYR A 77 -6.73 3.72 3.14
CA TYR A 77 -5.41 3.94 3.70
C TYR A 77 -5.10 2.77 4.64
N GLY A 78 -3.84 2.32 4.64
CA GLY A 78 -3.41 1.22 5.50
C GLY A 78 -3.89 1.48 6.93
N TYR A 79 -4.78 0.61 7.42
CA TYR A 79 -5.28 0.64 8.79
C TYR A 79 -4.18 0.10 9.72
N ASP A 80 -3.09 0.86 9.82
CA ASP A 80 -2.06 0.61 10.81
C ASP A 80 -2.58 0.91 12.23
N LEU A 81 -1.74 0.69 13.25
CA LEU A 81 -2.12 0.90 14.64
C LEU A 81 -2.43 2.37 14.99
N THR A 82 -2.17 3.29 14.07
CA THR A 82 -2.42 4.71 14.26
C THR A 82 -3.82 5.12 13.78
N HIS A 83 -4.57 4.22 13.13
CA HIS A 83 -5.92 4.47 12.63
C HIS A 83 -7.00 3.79 13.50
N PRO A 84 -7.97 4.54 14.09
CA PRO A 84 -8.99 3.97 14.96
C PRO A 84 -9.89 2.89 14.34
N ALA A 85 -10.10 2.89 13.01
CA ALA A 85 -10.80 1.80 12.33
C ALA A 85 -10.23 0.41 12.65
N ARG A 86 -8.93 0.30 12.95
CA ARG A 86 -8.33 -0.97 13.37
C ARG A 86 -8.99 -1.54 14.63
N LEU A 87 -9.54 -0.67 15.48
CA LEU A 87 -10.23 -1.03 16.72
C LEU A 87 -11.75 -1.26 16.53
N PHE A 88 -12.31 -0.87 15.39
CA PHE A 88 -13.76 -1.00 15.13
C PHE A 88 -14.13 -2.37 14.53
N ASP A 89 -13.18 -3.04 13.89
CA ASP A 89 -13.38 -4.38 13.35
C ASP A 89 -12.61 -5.43 14.17
N ALA A 90 -13.23 -5.86 15.28
CA ALA A 90 -12.69 -6.93 16.12
C ALA A 90 -12.50 -8.25 15.34
N THR A 91 -13.30 -8.47 14.30
CA THR A 91 -13.17 -9.68 13.46
C THR A 91 -11.89 -9.59 12.65
N ASP A 92 -11.63 -8.49 11.96
CA ASP A 92 -10.38 -8.26 11.22
C ASP A 92 -9.14 -8.20 12.13
N ILE A 93 -9.29 -7.88 13.42
CA ILE A 93 -8.20 -8.07 14.39
C ILE A 93 -7.88 -9.56 14.55
N VAL A 94 -8.88 -10.40 14.82
CA VAL A 94 -8.61 -11.80 15.19
C VAL A 94 -8.42 -12.72 13.98
N THR A 95 -9.14 -12.46 12.88
CA THR A 95 -9.19 -13.34 11.71
C THR A 95 -8.47 -12.76 10.48
N GLY A 96 -7.91 -11.55 10.58
CA GLY A 96 -7.64 -10.72 9.42
C GLY A 96 -6.18 -10.35 9.12
N VAL A 97 -6.05 -9.53 8.07
CA VAL A 97 -4.81 -9.15 7.36
C VAL A 97 -3.89 -8.24 8.19
N GLY A 98 -4.38 -7.66 9.28
CA GLY A 98 -3.62 -6.69 10.08
C GLY A 98 -2.66 -7.29 11.11
N GLY A 99 -1.94 -8.35 10.75
CA GLY A 99 -0.79 -8.85 11.51
C GLY A 99 -1.13 -9.73 12.72
N PHE A 100 -2.39 -10.03 12.99
CA PHE A 100 -2.84 -10.92 14.08
C PHE A 100 -3.48 -12.22 13.56
N ASP A 101 -3.27 -12.55 12.29
CA ASP A 101 -3.61 -13.86 11.74
C ASP A 101 -3.00 -15.00 12.58
N GLY A 102 -3.83 -16.00 12.86
CA GLY A 102 -3.49 -17.20 13.62
C GLY A 102 -3.45 -17.06 15.14
N PHE A 103 -3.76 -15.89 15.72
CA PHE A 103 -3.87 -15.76 17.16
C PHE A 103 -5.11 -16.46 17.70
N VAL A 104 -5.00 -17.05 18.89
CA VAL A 104 -6.11 -17.73 19.56
C VAL A 104 -6.27 -17.25 21.00
N PRO A 105 -7.50 -17.18 21.55
CA PRO A 105 -7.68 -16.82 22.96
C PRO A 105 -6.91 -17.78 23.90
N ALA A 106 -6.13 -17.21 24.81
CA ALA A 106 -5.34 -17.93 25.82
C ALA A 106 -6.19 -18.47 26.99
N GLY A 107 -7.50 -18.18 26.99
CA GLY A 107 -8.41 -18.53 28.08
C GLY A 107 -9.77 -17.84 27.94
N ALA A 108 -10.58 -17.95 29.00
CA ALA A 108 -11.84 -17.24 29.08
C ALA A 108 -11.61 -15.72 29.19
N PRO A 109 -12.46 -14.89 28.55
CA PRO A 109 -12.43 -13.44 28.75
C PRO A 109 -12.60 -13.05 30.22
N VAL A 110 -11.89 -12.00 30.64
CA VAL A 110 -11.95 -11.46 32.00
C VAL A 110 -12.72 -10.14 32.00
N PRO A 111 -13.72 -9.95 32.88
CA PRO A 111 -14.42 -8.68 32.96
C PRO A 111 -13.50 -7.60 33.53
N VAL A 112 -13.48 -6.44 32.87
CA VAL A 112 -12.68 -5.27 33.25
C VAL A 112 -13.50 -3.98 33.07
N GLU A 113 -13.00 -2.87 33.60
CA GLU A 113 -13.50 -1.53 33.29
C GLU A 113 -12.44 -0.79 32.49
N ALA A 114 -12.82 -0.23 31.34
CA ALA A 114 -11.95 0.57 30.49
C ALA A 114 -12.66 1.88 30.15
N ILE A 115 -11.98 3.03 30.35
CA ILE A 115 -12.53 4.38 30.09
C ILE A 115 -13.95 4.60 30.69
N GLY A 116 -14.21 4.02 31.87
CA GLY A 116 -15.50 4.11 32.55
C GLY A 116 -16.61 3.20 31.97
N ARG A 117 -16.25 2.22 31.13
CA ARG A 117 -17.17 1.31 30.45
C ARG A 117 -16.88 -0.14 30.83
N ALA A 118 -17.93 -0.93 31.00
CA ALA A 118 -17.80 -2.38 31.18
C ALA A 118 -17.22 -3.00 29.90
N ALA A 119 -16.19 -3.84 30.07
CA ALA A 119 -15.46 -4.42 28.97
C ALA A 119 -14.94 -5.82 29.32
N TRP A 120 -14.39 -6.49 28.30
CA TRP A 120 -13.80 -7.83 28.41
C TRP A 120 -12.37 -7.80 27.93
N GLU A 121 -11.43 -8.16 28.80
CA GLU A 121 -10.04 -8.42 28.43
C GLU A 121 -9.91 -9.85 27.89
N VAL A 122 -9.30 -9.98 26.71
CA VAL A 122 -8.95 -11.26 26.09
C VAL A 122 -7.46 -11.27 25.80
N ARG A 123 -6.77 -12.24 26.39
CA ARG A 123 -5.37 -12.53 26.06
C ARG A 123 -5.33 -13.46 24.87
N LEU A 124 -4.43 -13.18 23.93
CA LEU A 124 -4.28 -13.90 22.68
C LEU A 124 -2.88 -14.53 22.64
N GLU A 125 -2.84 -15.86 22.50
CA GLU A 125 -1.61 -16.59 22.22
C GLU A 125 -1.20 -16.40 20.75
N PRO A 126 0.09 -16.22 20.46
CA PRO A 126 0.56 -16.05 19.10
C PRO A 126 0.59 -17.38 18.33
N PRO A 127 0.48 -17.34 16.99
CA PRO A 127 0.80 -18.49 16.16
C PRO A 127 2.30 -18.80 16.22
N PRO A 128 2.75 -20.02 15.81
CA PRO A 128 4.14 -20.45 15.94
C PRO A 128 5.21 -19.55 15.31
N HIS A 129 4.86 -18.76 14.29
CA HIS A 129 5.77 -17.87 13.58
C HIS A 129 5.86 -16.46 14.19
N LYS A 130 5.16 -16.20 15.31
CA LYS A 130 5.19 -14.92 16.05
C LYS A 130 5.61 -15.18 17.49
N ALA A 131 6.55 -14.39 18.00
CA ALA A 131 7.14 -14.62 19.31
C ALA A 131 6.31 -14.06 20.48
N HIS A 132 5.37 -13.15 20.22
CA HIS A 132 4.71 -12.35 21.25
C HIS A 132 3.21 -12.42 21.12
N GLY A 133 2.54 -12.73 22.24
CA GLY A 133 1.10 -12.65 22.39
C GLY A 133 0.57 -11.22 22.34
N ALA A 134 -0.74 -11.11 22.40
CA ALA A 134 -1.44 -9.83 22.41
C ALA A 134 -2.55 -9.80 23.46
N THR A 135 -3.04 -8.62 23.77
CA THR A 135 -4.20 -8.41 24.63
C THR A 135 -5.13 -7.44 23.95
N ILE A 136 -6.41 -7.80 23.91
CA ILE A 136 -7.49 -6.91 23.46
C ILE A 136 -8.44 -6.64 24.62
N VAL A 137 -9.00 -5.44 24.66
CA VAL A 137 -10.09 -5.08 25.56
C VAL A 137 -11.28 -4.70 24.72
N VAL A 138 -12.40 -5.38 24.86
CA VAL A 138 -13.60 -5.22 24.03
C VAL A 138 -14.73 -4.61 24.86
N ASP A 139 -15.31 -3.51 24.41
CA ASP A 139 -16.48 -2.88 25.03
C ASP A 139 -17.67 -3.84 25.04
N ASP A 140 -18.25 -4.09 26.21
CA ASP A 140 -19.36 -5.05 26.36
C ASP A 140 -20.62 -4.59 25.58
N ALA A 141 -20.87 -3.28 25.53
CA ALA A 141 -22.08 -2.73 24.93
C ALA A 141 -22.02 -2.66 23.40
N THR A 142 -20.85 -2.33 22.82
CA THR A 142 -20.71 -2.06 21.37
C THR A 142 -19.88 -3.11 20.61
N GLY A 143 -19.12 -3.94 21.32
CA GLY A 143 -18.15 -4.88 20.71
C GLY A 143 -16.93 -4.21 20.09
N VAL A 144 -16.80 -2.88 20.19
CA VAL A 144 -15.62 -2.14 19.72
C VAL A 144 -14.43 -2.48 20.62
N VAL A 145 -13.26 -2.66 20.02
CA VAL A 145 -12.02 -2.85 20.77
C VAL A 145 -11.60 -1.50 21.36
N LEU A 146 -11.49 -1.41 22.67
CA LEU A 146 -11.02 -0.21 23.37
C LEU A 146 -9.50 -0.17 23.50
N ARG A 147 -8.85 -1.34 23.47
CA ARG A 147 -7.39 -1.47 23.52
C ARG A 147 -6.93 -2.69 22.74
N LEU A 148 -5.86 -2.52 21.99
CA LEU A 148 -5.05 -3.57 21.38
C LEU A 148 -3.60 -3.35 21.79
N ALA A 149 -2.98 -4.33 22.43
CA ALA A 149 -1.60 -4.23 22.88
C ALA A 149 -0.84 -5.53 22.59
N ALA A 150 0.39 -5.43 22.10
CA ALA A 150 1.34 -6.52 22.02
C ALA A 150 2.67 -6.07 22.65
N GLU A 151 2.75 -6.21 23.97
CA GLU A 151 3.82 -5.65 24.79
C GLU A 151 5.22 -6.11 24.37
N GLY A 152 5.35 -7.36 23.92
CA GLY A 152 6.62 -7.93 23.49
C GLY A 152 7.25 -7.23 22.27
N VAL A 153 6.43 -6.58 21.43
CA VAL A 153 6.91 -5.73 20.32
C VAL A 153 6.68 -4.24 20.57
N GLY A 154 6.13 -3.87 21.73
CA GLY A 154 5.84 -2.48 22.07
C GLY A 154 4.68 -1.86 21.28
N ALA A 155 3.81 -2.66 20.65
CA ALA A 155 2.65 -2.18 19.91
C ALA A 155 1.49 -1.83 20.86
N LEU A 156 0.86 -0.67 20.62
CA LEU A 156 -0.30 -0.19 21.36
C LEU A 156 -1.23 0.63 20.47
N ALA A 157 -2.53 0.36 20.55
CA ALA A 157 -3.60 1.25 20.13
C ALA A 157 -4.66 1.23 21.25
N GLU A 158 -4.95 2.36 21.87
CA GLU A 158 -5.83 2.42 23.05
C GLU A 158 -6.67 3.68 23.04
N MET A 159 -7.99 3.51 23.16
CA MET A 159 -8.94 4.60 23.32
C MET A 159 -8.72 5.26 24.68
N THR A 160 -8.50 6.57 24.69
CA THR A 160 -8.48 7.41 25.89
C THR A 160 -9.85 8.05 26.15
N SER A 161 -10.69 8.16 25.11
CA SER A 161 -12.11 8.50 25.21
C SER A 161 -12.90 7.82 24.07
N PHE A 162 -14.16 7.45 24.33
CA PHE A 162 -15.03 6.82 23.34
C PHE A 162 -16.50 7.09 23.65
N GLU A 163 -17.18 7.78 22.73
CA GLU A 163 -18.60 8.09 22.80
C GLU A 163 -19.31 7.51 21.56
N PRO A 164 -19.91 6.31 21.66
CA PRO A 164 -20.66 5.70 20.56
C PRO A 164 -22.06 6.31 20.42
N GLY A 165 -22.61 6.26 19.21
CA GLY A 165 -24.00 6.68 18.93
C GLY A 165 -24.23 8.18 18.99
N VAL A 166 -23.17 8.98 18.85
CA VAL A 166 -23.27 10.45 18.81
C VAL A 166 -23.73 10.94 17.44
N ASP A 167 -24.49 12.04 17.41
CA ASP A 167 -24.77 12.74 16.16
C ASP A 167 -23.51 13.49 15.72
N VAL A 168 -22.95 13.09 14.58
CA VAL A 168 -21.75 13.71 14.00
C VAL A 168 -22.18 14.55 12.81
N ASP A 169 -21.95 15.86 12.90
CA ASP A 169 -22.17 16.80 11.81
C ASP A 169 -21.54 16.29 10.50
N PRO A 170 -22.33 16.05 9.43
CA PRO A 170 -21.84 15.56 8.15
C PRO A 170 -20.68 16.39 7.57
N ALA A 171 -20.65 17.72 7.82
CA ALA A 171 -19.59 18.61 7.35
C ALA A 171 -18.21 18.23 7.91
N ARG A 172 -18.13 17.41 8.98
CA ARG A 172 -16.85 16.89 9.50
C ARG A 172 -16.15 15.98 8.51
N PHE A 173 -16.89 15.33 7.62
CA PHE A 173 -16.39 14.39 6.62
C PHE A 173 -16.15 15.04 5.25
N GLU A 174 -16.23 16.37 5.21
CA GLU A 174 -15.92 17.19 4.04
C GLU A 174 -14.62 17.96 4.30
N TRP A 175 -13.92 18.33 3.21
CA TRP A 175 -12.73 19.16 3.26
C TRP A 175 -12.85 20.26 2.21
N ASP A 176 -12.90 21.50 2.68
CA ASP A 176 -12.98 22.73 1.87
C ASP A 176 -11.65 23.50 1.83
N GLY A 177 -10.64 23.02 2.56
CA GLY A 177 -9.31 23.61 2.60
C GLY A 177 -8.43 23.22 1.41
N PRO A 178 -7.19 23.74 1.37
CA PRO A 178 -6.25 23.44 0.29
C PRO A 178 -5.88 21.94 0.28
N TYR A 179 -5.68 21.40 -0.92
CA TYR A 179 -5.19 20.04 -1.13
C TYR A 179 -4.32 19.98 -2.40
N ALA A 180 -3.54 18.91 -2.52
CA ALA A 180 -2.79 18.55 -3.71
C ALA A 180 -3.38 17.28 -4.35
N THR A 181 -3.07 17.05 -5.63
CA THR A 181 -3.51 15.87 -6.40
C THR A 181 -2.34 15.02 -6.91
N ASP A 182 -1.11 15.38 -6.54
CA ASP A 182 0.13 14.74 -7.03
C ASP A 182 0.05 13.21 -7.02
N VAL A 183 -0.49 12.63 -5.94
CA VAL A 183 -0.60 11.18 -5.79
C VAL A 183 -1.68 10.56 -6.67
N GLU A 184 -2.86 11.18 -6.79
CA GLU A 184 -3.94 10.65 -7.64
C GLU A 184 -3.59 10.80 -9.12
N ASP A 185 -2.95 11.90 -9.48
CA ASP A 185 -2.43 12.13 -10.84
C ASP A 185 -1.39 11.06 -11.19
N GLU A 186 -0.49 10.75 -10.25
CA GLU A 186 0.50 9.68 -10.43
C GLU A 186 -0.16 8.30 -10.53
N LEU A 187 -1.10 7.95 -9.65
CA LEU A 187 -1.85 6.70 -9.74
C LEU A 187 -2.63 6.59 -11.06
N THR A 188 -3.16 7.70 -11.56
CA THR A 188 -3.87 7.76 -12.84
C THR A 188 -2.92 7.49 -14.00
N ARG A 189 -1.73 8.12 -14.00
CA ARG A 189 -0.65 7.81 -14.95
C ARG A 189 -0.21 6.35 -14.86
N MET A 190 0.00 5.82 -13.66
CA MET A 190 0.36 4.41 -13.45
C MET A 190 -0.71 3.46 -13.99
N ARG A 191 -2.00 3.72 -13.75
CA ARG A 191 -3.10 2.90 -14.29
C ARG A 191 -3.15 2.96 -15.83
N ALA A 192 -3.03 4.16 -16.40
CA ALA A 192 -3.00 4.35 -17.85
C ALA A 192 -1.80 3.64 -18.49
N ARG A 193 -0.61 3.79 -17.90
CA ARG A 193 0.61 3.06 -18.27
C ARG A 193 0.38 1.55 -18.22
N ASN A 194 -0.13 1.02 -17.12
CA ASN A 194 -0.33 -0.42 -16.96
C ASN A 194 -1.35 -0.96 -17.97
N ALA A 195 -2.45 -0.24 -18.22
CA ALA A 195 -3.43 -0.61 -19.23
C ALA A 195 -2.83 -0.60 -20.64
N TRP A 196 -2.01 0.41 -20.96
CA TRP A 196 -1.25 0.45 -22.20
C TRP A 196 -0.33 -0.75 -22.31
N LEU A 197 0.52 -1.00 -21.30
CA LEU A 197 1.47 -2.12 -21.28
C LEU A 197 0.78 -3.47 -21.53
N GLN A 198 -0.39 -3.70 -20.93
CA GLN A 198 -1.18 -4.92 -21.13
C GLN A 198 -1.78 -5.07 -22.54
N SER A 199 -2.03 -3.95 -23.22
CA SER A 199 -2.60 -3.94 -24.57
C SER A 199 -1.55 -4.06 -25.69
N GLN A 200 -0.29 -3.76 -25.40
CA GLN A 200 0.76 -3.72 -26.41
C GLN A 200 1.27 -5.11 -26.78
N ARG A 201 1.66 -5.24 -28.05
CA ARG A 201 2.46 -6.37 -28.53
C ARG A 201 3.91 -5.91 -28.64
N PHE A 202 4.70 -6.19 -27.62
CA PHE A 202 6.08 -5.73 -27.62
C PHE A 202 6.95 -6.51 -28.62
N PRO A 203 7.89 -5.84 -29.29
CA PRO A 203 8.93 -6.51 -30.05
C PRO A 203 9.90 -7.19 -29.09
N VAL A 204 9.70 -8.50 -28.91
CA VAL A 204 10.50 -9.33 -27.99
C VAL A 204 11.43 -10.26 -28.78
N PRO A 205 12.63 -10.55 -28.26
CA PRO A 205 13.52 -11.52 -28.89
C PRO A 205 12.79 -12.86 -29.06
N ARG A 206 12.77 -13.41 -30.27
CA ARG A 206 12.25 -14.76 -30.52
C ARG A 206 13.24 -15.85 -30.13
N TRP A 207 14.51 -15.47 -29.97
CA TRP A 207 15.58 -16.36 -29.55
C TRP A 207 16.19 -15.89 -28.23
N TRP A 208 16.28 -16.83 -27.30
CA TRP A 208 17.12 -16.78 -26.11
C TRP A 208 17.67 -18.19 -25.86
N PRO A 209 18.87 -18.38 -25.30
CA PRO A 209 19.43 -19.71 -25.05
C PRO A 209 18.47 -20.69 -24.34
N THR A 210 17.59 -20.19 -23.46
CA THR A 210 16.63 -20.97 -22.67
C THR A 210 15.17 -20.81 -23.11
N GLY A 211 14.90 -19.97 -24.12
CA GLY A 211 13.54 -19.59 -24.55
C GLY A 211 12.94 -18.44 -23.71
N PRO A 212 12.50 -17.32 -24.32
CA PRO A 212 12.06 -16.15 -23.57
C PRO A 212 10.58 -16.20 -23.19
N ARG A 213 10.29 -15.85 -21.94
CA ARG A 213 9.01 -15.29 -21.52
C ARG A 213 9.25 -13.83 -21.13
N VAL A 214 8.19 -13.02 -21.16
CA VAL A 214 8.33 -11.58 -20.97
C VAL A 214 7.30 -11.04 -20.01
N HIS A 215 7.75 -10.10 -19.20
CA HIS A 215 6.90 -9.29 -18.34
C HIS A 215 7.21 -7.81 -18.62
N ALA A 216 6.18 -7.04 -18.98
CA ALA A 216 6.33 -5.62 -19.18
C ALA A 216 6.41 -4.91 -17.82
N HIS A 217 7.53 -4.24 -17.55
CA HIS A 217 7.80 -3.61 -16.25
C HIS A 217 7.44 -2.13 -16.25
N ASP A 218 7.82 -1.42 -17.31
CA ASP A 218 7.66 0.02 -17.42
C ASP A 218 7.44 0.44 -18.88
N GLY A 219 6.88 1.63 -19.07
CA GLY A 219 6.85 2.27 -20.37
C GLY A 219 5.97 3.50 -20.41
N ASP A 220 5.93 4.13 -21.58
CA ASP A 220 5.34 5.42 -21.80
C ASP A 220 4.46 5.37 -23.07
N PRO A 221 3.13 5.49 -22.92
CA PRO A 221 2.21 5.46 -24.05
C PRO A 221 2.43 6.60 -25.05
N ASP A 222 2.95 7.74 -24.61
CA ASP A 222 3.09 8.94 -25.46
C ASP A 222 4.31 8.83 -26.38
N THR A 223 5.37 8.17 -25.92
CA THR A 223 6.63 8.03 -26.67
C THR A 223 6.86 6.63 -27.23
N GLY A 224 6.11 5.63 -26.78
CA GLY A 224 6.31 4.22 -27.13
C GLY A 224 7.55 3.59 -26.49
N ALA A 225 8.19 4.28 -25.54
CA ALA A 225 9.29 3.75 -24.76
C ALA A 225 8.79 2.64 -23.82
N PHE A 226 9.61 1.61 -23.57
CA PHE A 226 9.27 0.54 -22.65
C PHE A 226 10.50 -0.14 -22.06
N SER A 227 10.29 -0.87 -20.95
CA SER A 227 11.24 -1.82 -20.37
C SER A 227 10.53 -3.14 -20.11
N LEU A 228 11.13 -4.23 -20.58
CA LEU A 228 10.66 -5.60 -20.38
C LEU A 228 11.68 -6.36 -19.54
N HIS A 229 11.19 -7.10 -18.56
CA HIS A 229 11.93 -8.17 -17.93
C HIS A 229 11.72 -9.45 -18.75
N LEU A 230 12.81 -10.08 -19.16
CA LEU A 230 12.80 -11.37 -19.83
C LEU A 230 12.95 -12.47 -18.77
N GLU A 231 11.96 -13.34 -18.59
CA GLU A 231 11.99 -14.41 -17.57
C GLU A 231 12.87 -15.58 -18.05
N VAL A 232 14.18 -15.35 -18.05
CA VAL A 232 15.22 -16.30 -18.47
C VAL A 232 16.41 -16.22 -17.53
N ASP A 233 17.33 -17.18 -17.63
CA ASP A 233 18.52 -17.20 -16.79
C ASP A 233 19.31 -15.90 -16.90
N GLY A 234 19.62 -15.31 -15.73
CA GLY A 234 20.32 -14.05 -15.61
C GLY A 234 19.45 -12.80 -15.71
N ASP A 235 18.13 -12.92 -15.49
CA ASP A 235 17.14 -11.83 -15.31
C ASP A 235 17.36 -10.63 -16.27
N PRO A 236 17.40 -10.82 -17.60
CA PRO A 236 17.76 -9.74 -18.49
C PRO A 236 16.63 -8.75 -18.72
N TRP A 237 17.01 -7.50 -18.96
CA TRP A 237 16.10 -6.39 -19.17
C TRP A 237 16.31 -5.81 -20.57
N LEU A 238 15.25 -5.81 -21.38
CA LEU A 238 15.23 -5.19 -22.69
C LEU A 238 14.49 -3.86 -22.61
N SER A 239 15.16 -2.76 -22.94
CA SER A 239 14.58 -1.43 -22.95
C SER A 239 14.67 -0.81 -24.34
N ARG A 240 13.67 0.01 -24.68
CA ARG A 240 13.60 0.77 -25.93
C ARG A 240 13.07 2.17 -25.67
N TRP A 241 13.63 3.18 -26.33
CA TRP A 241 13.14 4.56 -26.28
C TRP A 241 13.48 5.30 -27.60
N PRO A 242 12.78 6.41 -27.93
CA PRO A 242 13.04 7.13 -29.18
C PRO A 242 14.49 7.59 -29.33
N LEU A 243 14.99 7.63 -30.57
CA LEU A 243 16.30 8.23 -30.88
C LEU A 243 16.40 9.67 -30.33
N GLY A 244 17.47 9.95 -29.58
CA GLY A 244 17.67 11.24 -28.91
C GLY A 244 16.76 11.50 -27.71
N GLY A 245 15.89 10.55 -27.36
CA GLY A 245 15.04 10.59 -26.17
C GLY A 245 15.77 10.24 -24.88
N THR A 246 15.05 10.29 -23.77
CA THR A 246 15.56 9.85 -22.47
C THR A 246 15.31 8.35 -22.28
N PRO A 247 16.29 7.57 -21.81
CA PRO A 247 16.06 6.17 -21.47
C PRO A 247 14.97 5.99 -20.41
N THR A 248 14.33 4.84 -20.41
CA THR A 248 13.33 4.47 -19.40
C THR A 248 13.95 4.38 -18.00
N GLN A 249 13.14 4.61 -16.97
CA GLN A 249 13.58 4.48 -15.57
C GLN A 249 14.04 3.05 -15.29
N GLY A 250 13.35 2.05 -15.84
CA GLY A 250 13.71 0.64 -15.70
C GLY A 250 15.14 0.31 -16.18
N LEU A 251 15.68 1.03 -17.18
CA LEU A 251 17.08 0.85 -17.58
C LEU A 251 18.06 1.32 -16.52
N ALA A 252 17.79 2.48 -15.89
CA ALA A 252 18.66 3.03 -14.86
C ALA A 252 18.69 2.12 -13.62
N GLU A 253 17.53 1.58 -13.22
CA GLU A 253 17.40 0.65 -12.11
C GLU A 253 18.08 -0.70 -12.41
N GLY A 254 17.85 -1.23 -13.61
CA GLY A 254 18.39 -2.52 -14.02
C GLY A 254 19.89 -2.51 -14.28
N SER A 255 20.48 -1.41 -14.74
CA SER A 255 21.88 -1.40 -15.23
C SER A 255 22.96 -1.23 -14.16
N ALA A 256 22.60 -0.94 -12.91
CA ALA A 256 23.58 -0.84 -11.83
C ALA A 256 24.28 -2.20 -11.64
N GLU A 257 25.61 -2.22 -11.84
CA GLU A 257 26.48 -3.40 -11.65
C GLU A 257 26.33 -4.54 -12.68
N ARG A 258 25.58 -4.32 -13.76
CA ARG A 258 25.32 -5.35 -14.79
C ARG A 258 25.95 -4.99 -16.14
N HIS A 259 26.02 -5.96 -17.04
CA HIS A 259 26.53 -5.71 -18.39
C HIS A 259 25.45 -5.10 -19.27
N LEU A 260 25.78 -3.96 -19.88
CA LEU A 260 24.87 -3.18 -20.73
C LEU A 260 25.31 -3.25 -22.19
N HIS A 261 24.45 -3.78 -23.04
CA HIS A 261 24.61 -3.76 -24.49
C HIS A 261 23.63 -2.74 -25.10
N ARG A 262 24.13 -1.83 -25.95
CA ARG A 262 23.32 -0.81 -26.62
C ARG A 262 23.44 -0.93 -28.13
N TRP A 263 22.35 -0.68 -28.82
CA TRP A 263 22.29 -0.54 -30.27
C TRP A 263 21.14 0.38 -30.66
N SER A 264 21.10 0.80 -31.91
CA SER A 264 20.01 1.62 -32.44
C SER A 264 19.55 1.12 -33.80
N ASP A 265 18.31 1.45 -34.14
CA ASP A 265 17.76 1.33 -35.48
C ASP A 265 17.38 2.71 -36.04
N ALA A 266 16.52 2.77 -37.07
CA ALA A 266 16.12 4.04 -37.70
C ALA A 266 15.23 4.93 -36.81
N ARG A 267 14.63 4.39 -35.75
CA ARG A 267 13.62 5.07 -34.90
C ARG A 267 13.96 5.01 -33.42
N TRP A 268 14.65 3.96 -32.98
CA TRP A 268 14.78 3.62 -31.58
C TRP A 268 16.24 3.46 -31.15
N GLU A 269 16.51 3.89 -29.91
CA GLU A 269 17.62 3.38 -29.11
C GLU A 269 17.15 2.15 -28.34
N TRP A 270 18.03 1.17 -28.21
CA TRP A 270 17.79 -0.06 -27.49
C TRP A 270 18.90 -0.33 -26.47
N ALA A 271 18.51 -1.00 -25.39
CA ALA A 271 19.45 -1.55 -24.43
C ALA A 271 19.03 -2.94 -23.96
N LEU A 272 20.01 -3.82 -23.81
CA LEU A 272 19.88 -5.11 -23.15
C LEU A 272 20.83 -5.15 -21.95
N VAL A 273 20.27 -5.31 -20.76
CA VAL A 273 21.01 -5.51 -19.52
C VAL A 273 21.00 -6.98 -19.16
N VAL A 274 22.16 -7.55 -18.86
CA VAL A 274 22.37 -8.97 -18.53
C VAL A 274 23.35 -9.12 -17.35
N ASP A 275 23.19 -10.16 -16.54
CA ASP A 275 24.13 -10.47 -15.44
C ASP A 275 25.52 -10.87 -15.92
N ARG A 276 25.59 -11.49 -17.10
CA ARG A 276 26.84 -11.97 -17.71
C ARG A 276 26.94 -11.40 -19.11
N ALA A 277 28.10 -10.87 -19.46
CA ALA A 277 28.36 -10.39 -20.82
C ALA A 277 28.02 -11.47 -21.85
N LEU A 278 27.20 -11.13 -22.83
CA LEU A 278 26.96 -11.99 -23.98
C LEU A 278 28.15 -11.95 -24.93
N SER A 279 28.40 -13.06 -25.62
CA SER A 279 29.29 -13.06 -26.77
C SER A 279 28.71 -12.18 -27.87
N GLU A 280 29.56 -11.67 -28.77
CA GLU A 280 29.09 -10.86 -29.91
C GLU A 280 28.13 -11.65 -30.81
N GLU A 281 28.37 -12.96 -30.97
CA GLU A 281 27.49 -13.85 -31.73
C GLU A 281 26.12 -14.00 -31.07
N ASP A 282 26.07 -14.24 -29.76
CA ASP A 282 24.82 -14.36 -29.01
C ASP A 282 24.05 -13.05 -29.00
N LEU A 283 24.72 -11.92 -28.76
CA LEU A 283 24.11 -10.60 -28.79
C LEU A 283 23.47 -10.33 -30.15
N ARG A 284 24.21 -10.55 -31.24
CA ARG A 284 23.68 -10.38 -32.60
C ARG A 284 22.48 -11.29 -32.84
N ARG A 285 22.53 -12.55 -32.39
CA ARG A 285 21.41 -13.49 -32.54
C ARG A 285 20.17 -13.08 -31.74
N VAL A 286 20.34 -12.52 -30.54
CA VAL A 286 19.25 -11.92 -29.77
C VAL A 286 18.65 -10.76 -30.55
N VAL A 287 19.47 -9.80 -30.98
CA VAL A 287 19.04 -8.59 -31.70
C VAL A 287 18.31 -8.93 -33.00
N ASP A 288 18.88 -9.81 -33.83
CA ASP A 288 18.29 -10.24 -35.11
C ASP A 288 16.98 -11.04 -34.93
N SER A 289 16.74 -11.56 -33.72
CA SER A 289 15.51 -12.31 -33.42
C SER A 289 14.35 -11.43 -32.96
N ILE A 290 14.59 -10.15 -32.67
CA ILE A 290 13.55 -9.18 -32.32
C ILE A 290 12.76 -8.89 -33.60
N PRO A 291 11.43 -9.09 -33.62
CA PRO A 291 10.64 -8.77 -34.81
C PRO A 291 10.72 -7.27 -35.10
N PRO A 292 10.72 -6.87 -36.38
CA PRO A 292 10.53 -5.48 -36.72
C PRO A 292 9.20 -5.00 -36.13
N ASP A 293 9.18 -3.75 -35.70
CA ASP A 293 7.97 -3.10 -35.23
C ASP A 293 7.05 -2.92 -36.45
N GLU A 294 6.19 -3.90 -36.72
CA GLU A 294 5.23 -3.81 -37.83
C GLU A 294 4.25 -2.69 -37.50
N ASP A 295 4.26 -1.66 -38.35
CA ASP A 295 3.56 -0.38 -38.25
C ASP A 295 2.37 -0.40 -37.27
N HIS A 296 2.63 0.03 -36.03
CA HIS A 296 1.58 0.61 -35.20
C HIS A 296 0.98 1.76 -36.01
N PRO A 297 -0.30 1.68 -36.44
CA PRO A 297 -0.94 2.79 -37.14
C PRO A 297 -0.85 4.01 -36.21
N SER A 298 -0.20 5.05 -36.72
CA SER A 298 0.02 6.32 -36.03
C SER A 298 -1.29 7.00 -35.67
#